data_AF-A0A434AWR5-F1
#
_entry.id   AF-A0A434AWR5-F1
#
_cell.length_a   1.000
_cell.length_b   1.000
_cell.length_c   1.000
_cell.angle_alpha   90.00
_cell.angle_beta   90.00
_cell.angle_gamma   90.00
#
_symmetry.space_group_name_H-M   'P 1'
#
loop_
_entity.id
_entity.type
_entity.pdbx_description
1 polymer ?
#
loop_
_entity_poly.entity_id
_entity_poly.type
_entity_poly.pdbx_seq_one_letter_code
_entity_poly.pdbx_strand_id
1 'polypeptide(L)'
;MSGSIKGIAQTPVTDVGAGIQREALWKQEKGILAKINWYNVLIKALNGDIKGLTGEMLGIDQQLLESLEKVSGLIKDYKRVQETRNMLGKVMDIYTEKLPRLIQDDNFTNQQAVVIVQSFDLILDDSRQLVNTILKTILKDNLLMMDDKQRYDTINEVYLSVRRHYGTICYLYNKLLYASYLRSYESKNLEGFAMYYSLYK
;
A
#
# COMPACT_ATOMS: atom_id res chain seq x y z
N MET A 1 -49.64 1.57 34.07
CA MET A 1 -49.24 1.49 32.65
C MET A 1 -47.74 1.68 32.58
N SER A 2 -46.97 0.60 32.45
CA SER A 2 -45.51 0.65 32.32
C SER A 2 -45.13 0.02 30.99
N GLY A 3 -44.65 0.83 30.06
CA GLY A 3 -44.25 0.40 28.73
C GLY A 3 -42.84 -0.19 28.76
N SER A 4 -42.73 -1.48 28.45
CA SER A 4 -41.44 -2.16 28.28
C SER A 4 -40.84 -1.81 26.92
N ILE A 5 -39.64 -1.21 26.92
CA ILE A 5 -38.82 -1.04 25.74
C ILE A 5 -38.20 -2.40 25.42
N LYS A 6 -38.71 -3.07 24.37
CA LYS A 6 -38.06 -4.27 23.81
C LYS A 6 -36.73 -3.85 23.19
N GLY A 7 -35.63 -4.23 23.83
CA GLY A 7 -34.31 -4.21 23.20
C GLY A 7 -34.32 -5.06 21.95
N ILE A 8 -33.88 -4.50 20.83
CA ILE A 8 -33.62 -5.22 19.60
C ILE A 8 -32.38 -6.09 19.89
N ALA A 9 -32.61 -7.35 20.24
CA ALA A 9 -31.54 -8.34 20.28
C ALA A 9 -31.00 -8.47 18.87
N GLN A 10 -29.74 -8.09 18.67
CA GLN A 10 -29.02 -8.42 17.44
C GLN A 10 -29.01 -9.95 17.31
N THR A 11 -29.62 -10.46 16.25
CA THR A 11 -29.61 -11.88 15.91
C THR A 11 -28.16 -12.35 15.81
N PRO A 12 -27.77 -13.50 16.39
CA PRO A 12 -26.41 -13.98 16.30
C PRO A 12 -26.05 -14.16 14.83
N VAL A 13 -24.96 -13.53 14.38
CA VAL A 13 -24.38 -13.81 13.07
C VAL A 13 -24.08 -15.31 13.07
N THR A 14 -24.75 -16.08 12.22
CA THR A 14 -24.50 -17.51 12.11
C THR A 14 -23.02 -17.72 11.80
N ASP A 15 -22.38 -18.63 12.53
CA ASP A 15 -20.92 -18.91 12.48
C ASP A 15 -20.42 -19.15 11.05
N VAL A 16 -21.30 -19.70 10.20
CA VAL A 16 -21.08 -19.91 8.75
C VAL A 16 -20.95 -18.58 7.98
N GLY A 17 -21.78 -17.57 8.26
CA GLY A 17 -21.73 -16.26 7.60
C GLY A 17 -20.51 -15.43 8.02
N ALA A 18 -20.11 -15.53 9.29
CA ALA A 18 -18.88 -14.94 9.79
C ALA A 18 -17.64 -15.60 9.15
N GLY A 19 -17.66 -16.92 8.97
CA GLY A 19 -16.62 -17.68 8.27
C GLY A 19 -16.42 -17.25 6.81
N ILE A 20 -17.52 -17.14 6.05
CA ILE A 20 -17.50 -16.71 4.64
C ILE A 20 -16.95 -15.28 4.49
N GLN A 21 -17.35 -14.35 5.37
CA GLN A 21 -16.82 -12.98 5.36
C GLN A 21 -15.32 -12.93 5.67
N ARG A 22 -14.86 -13.70 6.66
CA ARG A 22 -13.43 -13.78 7.00
C ARG A 22 -12.62 -14.37 5.85
N GLU A 23 -13.10 -15.42 5.20
CA GLU A 23 -12.42 -16.02 4.05
C GLU A 23 -12.33 -15.06 2.86
N ALA A 24 -13.40 -14.30 2.59
CA ALA A 24 -13.41 -13.26 1.57
C ALA A 24 -12.39 -12.14 1.85
N LEU A 25 -12.35 -11.63 3.08
CA LEU A 25 -11.36 -10.65 3.53
C LEU A 25 -9.93 -11.19 3.38
N TRP A 26 -9.70 -12.45 3.77
CA TRP A 26 -8.39 -13.10 3.70
C TRP A 26 -7.90 -13.33 2.27
N LYS A 27 -8.81 -13.69 1.37
CA LYS A 27 -8.50 -13.80 -0.07
C LYS A 27 -8.14 -12.42 -0.65
N GLN A 28 -8.82 -11.37 -0.22
CA GLN A 28 -8.54 -10.02 -0.66
C GLN A 28 -7.19 -9.51 -0.14
N GLU A 29 -6.87 -9.77 1.13
CA GLU A 29 -5.57 -9.47 1.72
C GLU A 29 -4.41 -10.16 0.98
N LYS A 30 -4.58 -11.43 0.59
CA LYS A 30 -3.61 -12.12 -0.26
C LYS A 30 -3.40 -11.43 -1.61
N GLY A 31 -4.47 -10.92 -2.23
CA GLY A 31 -4.40 -10.13 -3.46
C GLY A 31 -3.59 -8.85 -3.28
N ILE A 32 -3.83 -8.14 -2.18
CA ILE A 32 -3.08 -6.94 -1.79
C ILE A 32 -1.60 -7.28 -1.59
N LEU A 33 -1.28 -8.35 -0.85
CA LEU A 33 0.10 -8.80 -0.63
C LEU A 33 0.84 -9.11 -1.95
N ALA A 34 0.15 -9.75 -2.91
CA ALA A 34 0.72 -10.00 -4.23
C ALA A 34 1.02 -8.69 -5.00
N LYS A 35 0.14 -7.69 -4.90
CA LYS A 35 0.35 -6.38 -5.52
C LYS A 35 1.49 -5.60 -4.83
N ILE A 36 1.59 -5.66 -3.50
CA ILE A 36 2.69 -5.07 -2.71
C ILE A 36 4.05 -5.61 -3.17
N ASN A 37 4.13 -6.86 -3.59
CA ASN A 37 5.37 -7.44 -4.09
C ASN A 37 5.96 -6.66 -5.28
N TRP A 38 5.12 -5.99 -6.09
CA TRP A 38 5.59 -5.13 -7.17
C TRP A 38 6.32 -3.88 -6.65
N TYR A 39 5.91 -3.32 -5.50
CA TYR A 39 6.68 -2.24 -4.87
C TYR A 39 8.03 -2.73 -4.33
N ASN A 40 8.09 -3.95 -3.77
CA ASN A 40 9.35 -4.55 -3.37
C ASN A 40 10.31 -4.70 -4.56
N VAL A 41 9.80 -5.19 -5.68
CA VAL A 41 10.54 -5.27 -6.94
C VAL A 41 11.05 -3.89 -7.36
N LEU A 42 10.21 -2.87 -7.31
CA LEU A 42 10.62 -1.50 -7.65
C LEU A 42 11.68 -0.94 -6.69
N ILE A 43 11.54 -1.17 -5.38
CA ILE A 43 12.53 -0.74 -4.38
C ILE A 43 13.89 -1.41 -4.65
N LYS A 44 13.88 -2.72 -4.92
CA LYS A 44 15.07 -3.49 -5.30
C LYS A 44 15.74 -2.94 -6.54
N ALA A 45 14.95 -2.69 -7.59
CA ALA A 45 15.44 -2.03 -8.79
C ALA A 45 16.04 -0.65 -8.47
N LEU A 46 15.38 0.19 -7.67
CA LEU A 46 15.91 1.51 -7.29
C LEU A 46 17.16 1.46 -6.39
N ASN A 47 17.40 0.34 -5.70
CA ASN A 47 18.60 0.09 -4.90
C ASN A 47 19.81 -0.34 -5.74
N GLY A 48 19.59 -0.77 -6.99
CA GLY A 48 20.58 -1.57 -7.72
C GLY A 48 20.73 -2.99 -7.18
N ASP A 49 19.78 -3.46 -6.37
CA ASP A 49 19.77 -4.83 -5.83
C ASP A 49 18.78 -5.68 -6.62
N ILE A 50 19.11 -5.96 -7.88
CA ILE A 50 18.27 -6.79 -8.75
C ILE A 50 18.62 -8.29 -8.66
N LYS A 51 19.51 -8.68 -7.74
CA LYS A 51 19.95 -10.07 -7.60
C LYS A 51 18.74 -10.96 -7.26
N GLY A 52 18.54 -11.99 -8.08
CA GLY A 52 17.43 -12.93 -7.93
C GLY A 52 16.10 -12.47 -8.55
N LEU A 53 16.05 -11.29 -9.19
CA LEU A 53 14.99 -10.98 -10.14
C LEU A 53 15.28 -11.69 -11.46
N THR A 54 14.25 -12.24 -12.10
CA THR A 54 14.36 -12.83 -13.44
C THR A 54 13.63 -11.95 -14.45
N GLY A 55 14.07 -12.01 -15.71
CA GLY A 55 13.38 -11.31 -16.80
C GLY A 55 11.89 -11.70 -16.87
N GLU A 56 11.60 -12.99 -16.73
CA GLU A 56 10.23 -13.53 -16.67
C GLU A 56 9.37 -12.86 -15.57
N MET A 57 9.92 -12.69 -14.36
CA MET A 57 9.23 -12.05 -13.25
C MET A 57 8.84 -10.59 -13.55
N LEU A 58 9.69 -9.90 -14.30
CA LEU A 58 9.50 -8.49 -14.68
C LEU A 58 8.78 -8.31 -16.02
N GLY A 59 8.59 -9.40 -16.78
CA GLY A 59 8.10 -9.34 -18.15
C GLY A 59 9.08 -8.67 -19.13
N ILE A 60 10.39 -8.83 -18.90
CA ILE A 60 11.47 -8.32 -19.77
C ILE A 60 12.44 -9.44 -20.12
N ASP A 61 13.22 -9.29 -21.20
CA ASP A 61 14.26 -10.27 -21.53
C ASP A 61 15.53 -10.09 -20.67
N GLN A 62 16.47 -11.03 -20.81
CA GLN A 62 17.73 -11.02 -20.06
C GLN A 62 18.59 -9.78 -20.36
N GLN A 63 18.58 -9.29 -21.60
CA GLN A 63 19.38 -8.13 -22.01
C GLN A 63 18.82 -6.83 -21.38
N LEU A 64 17.50 -6.71 -21.31
CA LEU A 64 16.81 -5.62 -20.62
C LEU A 64 17.03 -5.69 -19.10
N LEU A 65 17.08 -6.89 -18.51
CA LEU A 65 17.38 -7.07 -17.10
C LEU A 65 18.80 -6.59 -16.75
N GLU A 66 19.81 -6.96 -17.55
CA GLU A 66 21.18 -6.48 -17.38
C GLU A 66 21.31 -4.96 -17.55
N SER A 67 20.51 -4.38 -18.46
CA SER A 67 20.45 -2.94 -18.65
C SER A 67 19.83 -2.24 -17.44
N LEU A 68 18.78 -2.83 -16.84
CA LEU A 68 18.17 -2.34 -15.61
C LEU A 68 19.18 -2.31 -14.46
N GLU A 69 20.02 -3.34 -14.33
CA GLU A 69 21.09 -3.40 -13.32
C GLU A 69 22.03 -2.21 -13.41
N LYS A 70 22.52 -1.93 -14.62
CA LYS A 70 23.49 -0.87 -14.86
C LYS A 70 22.88 0.49 -14.56
N VAL A 71 21.68 0.74 -15.07
CA VAL A 71 20.99 2.03 -14.85
C VAL A 71 20.64 2.21 -13.38
N SER A 72 20.12 1.18 -12.71
CA SER A 72 19.81 1.24 -11.29
C SER A 72 21.04 1.56 -10.44
N GLY A 73 22.18 0.92 -10.74
CA GLY A 73 23.46 1.24 -10.11
C GLY A 73 23.89 2.70 -10.27
N LEU A 74 23.58 3.33 -11.41
CA LEU A 74 23.89 4.72 -11.71
C LEU A 74 22.99 5.73 -10.96
N ILE A 75 21.71 5.40 -10.79
CA ILE A 75 20.74 6.34 -10.20
C ILE A 75 20.54 6.17 -8.69
N LYS A 76 20.99 5.06 -8.08
CA LYS A 76 20.67 4.68 -6.69
C LYS A 76 20.99 5.78 -5.66
N ASP A 77 22.05 6.55 -5.88
CA ASP A 77 22.53 7.54 -4.91
C ASP A 77 21.84 8.92 -5.04
N TYR A 78 20.97 9.09 -6.03
CA TYR A 78 20.18 10.33 -6.15
C TYR A 78 19.23 10.47 -4.96
N LYS A 79 19.19 11.66 -4.35
CA LYS A 79 18.29 11.98 -3.23
C LYS A 79 16.83 11.62 -3.51
N ARG A 80 16.33 11.92 -4.71
CA ARG A 80 14.95 11.58 -5.10
C ARG A 80 14.70 10.08 -5.23
N VAL A 81 15.72 9.29 -5.55
CA VAL A 81 15.62 7.82 -5.56
C VAL A 81 15.50 7.29 -4.13
N GLN A 82 16.25 7.84 -3.18
CA GLN A 82 16.13 7.53 -1.74
C GLN A 82 14.73 7.89 -1.23
N GLU A 83 14.24 9.10 -1.53
CA GLU A 83 12.89 9.55 -1.14
C GLU A 83 11.79 8.67 -1.75
N THR A 84 11.96 8.26 -3.01
CA THR A 84 11.03 7.34 -3.69
C THR A 84 10.97 6.00 -2.98
N ARG A 85 12.10 5.39 -2.66
CA ARG A 85 12.15 4.13 -1.90
C ARG A 85 11.50 4.26 -0.53
N ASN A 86 11.76 5.35 0.19
CA ASN A 86 11.15 5.61 1.48
C ASN A 86 9.63 5.74 1.40
N MET A 87 9.10 6.40 0.36
CA MET A 87 7.65 6.48 0.14
C MET A 87 7.06 5.10 -0.16
N LEU A 88 7.68 4.30 -1.04
CA LEU A 88 7.23 2.95 -1.35
C LEU A 88 7.24 2.06 -0.10
N GLY A 89 8.28 2.13 0.74
CA GLY A 89 8.33 1.42 2.01
C GLY A 89 7.21 1.81 2.97
N LYS A 90 6.88 3.11 3.06
CA LYS A 90 5.73 3.57 3.85
C LYS A 90 4.38 3.13 3.27
N VAL A 91 4.26 3.05 1.94
CA VAL A 91 3.08 2.46 1.31
C VAL A 91 2.93 1.00 1.75
N MET A 92 4.01 0.22 1.70
CA MET A 92 3.98 -1.17 2.12
C MET A 92 3.53 -1.30 3.58
N ASP A 93 4.13 -0.52 4.49
CA ASP A 93 3.76 -0.49 5.92
C ASP A 93 2.26 -0.18 6.12
N ILE A 94 1.68 0.71 5.30
CA ILE A 94 0.23 0.96 5.36
C ILE A 94 -0.56 -0.31 5.07
N TYR A 95 -0.20 -1.04 4.02
CA TYR A 95 -0.96 -2.23 3.63
C TYR A 95 -0.68 -3.46 4.50
N THR A 96 0.56 -3.67 4.96
CA THR A 96 0.93 -4.89 5.68
C THR A 96 0.71 -4.80 7.18
N GLU A 97 0.77 -3.61 7.77
CA GLU A 97 0.69 -3.42 9.22
C GLU A 97 -0.52 -2.59 9.62
N LYS A 98 -0.69 -1.41 9.00
CA LYS A 98 -1.65 -0.42 9.49
C LYS A 98 -3.09 -0.71 9.08
N LEU A 99 -3.31 -1.11 7.83
CA LEU A 99 -4.63 -1.42 7.31
C LEU A 99 -5.22 -2.64 8.02
N PRO A 100 -4.53 -3.78 8.20
CA PRO A 100 -5.05 -4.90 8.98
C PRO A 100 -5.44 -4.48 10.40
N ARG A 101 -4.61 -3.67 11.09
CA ARG A 101 -4.95 -3.14 12.41
C ARG A 101 -6.23 -2.30 12.38
N LEU A 102 -6.36 -1.39 11.42
CA LEU A 102 -7.55 -0.54 11.25
C LEU A 102 -8.82 -1.34 10.98
N ILE A 103 -8.74 -2.46 10.28
CA ILE A 103 -9.88 -3.33 10.03
C ILE A 103 -10.27 -4.13 11.29
N GLN A 104 -9.32 -4.37 12.20
CA GLN A 104 -9.50 -5.17 13.42
C GLN A 104 -9.78 -4.33 14.68
N ASP A 105 -9.88 -3.00 14.57
CA ASP A 105 -10.03 -2.10 15.73
C ASP A 105 -11.47 -2.00 16.28
N ASP A 106 -12.39 -2.82 15.77
CA ASP A 106 -13.82 -2.87 16.08
C ASP A 106 -14.60 -1.55 15.90
N ASN A 107 -13.98 -0.50 15.34
CA ASN A 107 -14.65 0.76 15.06
C ASN A 107 -15.44 0.74 13.74
N PHE A 108 -15.33 -0.32 12.93
CA PHE A 108 -16.05 -0.50 11.67
C PHE A 108 -16.90 -1.78 11.70
N THR A 109 -18.09 -1.74 11.09
CA THR A 109 -18.85 -2.97 10.89
C THR A 109 -18.15 -3.88 9.88
N ASN A 110 -18.43 -5.19 9.90
CA ASN A 110 -17.86 -6.12 8.92
C ASN A 110 -18.07 -5.68 7.46
N GLN A 111 -19.24 -5.11 7.15
CA GLN A 111 -19.51 -4.59 5.80
C GLN A 111 -18.65 -3.36 5.48
N GLN A 112 -18.46 -2.45 6.43
CA GLN A 112 -17.59 -1.28 6.25
C GLN A 112 -16.13 -1.71 6.09
N ALA A 113 -15.68 -2.69 6.87
CA ALA A 113 -14.35 -3.27 6.75
C ALA A 113 -14.08 -3.82 5.34
N VAL A 114 -15.02 -4.59 4.78
CA VAL A 114 -14.93 -5.09 3.39
C VAL A 114 -14.79 -3.95 2.38
N VAL A 115 -15.61 -2.90 2.50
CA VAL A 115 -15.55 -1.73 1.60
C VAL A 115 -14.22 -0.98 1.73
N ILE A 116 -13.67 -0.88 2.94
CA ILE A 116 -12.36 -0.26 3.16
C ILE A 116 -11.28 -1.04 2.43
N VAL A 117 -11.20 -2.37 2.63
CA VAL A 117 -10.22 -3.22 1.96
C VAL A 117 -10.38 -3.14 0.43
N GLN A 118 -11.61 -3.14 -0.09
CA GLN A 118 -11.90 -2.93 -1.52
C GLN A 118 -11.41 -1.58 -2.05
N SER A 119 -11.58 -0.50 -1.28
CA SER A 119 -11.12 0.84 -1.67
C SER A 119 -9.60 0.88 -1.79
N PHE A 120 -8.89 0.24 -0.86
CA PHE A 120 -7.44 0.10 -0.89
C PHE A 120 -6.96 -0.80 -2.03
N ASP A 121 -7.68 -1.90 -2.30
CA ASP A 121 -7.35 -2.82 -3.38
C ASP A 121 -7.47 -2.17 -4.77
N LEU A 122 -8.47 -1.29 -4.96
CA LEU A 122 -8.64 -0.47 -6.17
C LEU A 122 -7.47 0.49 -6.38
N ILE A 123 -7.07 1.22 -5.34
CA ILE A 123 -5.89 2.11 -5.41
C ILE A 123 -4.64 1.27 -5.72
N LEU A 124 -4.55 0.08 -5.17
CA LEU A 124 -3.39 -0.79 -5.38
C LEU A 124 -3.39 -1.46 -6.77
N ASP A 125 -4.53 -1.59 -7.46
CA ASP A 125 -4.52 -2.05 -8.85
C ASP A 125 -3.79 -1.09 -9.79
N ASP A 126 -3.93 0.22 -9.56
CA ASP A 126 -3.17 1.25 -10.28
C ASP A 126 -1.65 1.13 -10.03
N SER A 127 -1.25 0.46 -8.93
CA SER A 127 0.15 0.35 -8.55
C SER A 127 0.98 -0.51 -9.50
N ARG A 128 0.41 -1.58 -10.07
CA ARG A 128 1.13 -2.44 -11.02
C ARG A 128 1.47 -1.66 -12.29
N GLN A 129 0.54 -0.83 -12.77
CA GLN A 129 0.78 0.03 -13.92
C GLN A 129 1.82 1.12 -13.59
N LEU A 130 1.75 1.72 -12.40
CA LEU A 130 2.74 2.67 -11.92
C LEU A 130 4.15 2.05 -11.89
N VAL A 131 4.31 0.89 -11.26
CA VAL A 131 5.60 0.17 -11.16
C VAL A 131 6.14 -0.14 -12.55
N ASN A 132 5.34 -0.74 -13.41
CA ASN A 132 5.75 -1.07 -14.78
C ASN A 132 6.15 0.18 -15.57
N THR A 133 5.40 1.27 -15.44
CA THR A 133 5.72 2.55 -16.10
C THR A 133 7.03 3.10 -15.60
N ILE A 134 7.26 3.08 -14.28
CA ILE A 134 8.51 3.56 -13.68
C ILE A 134 9.70 2.72 -14.15
N LEU A 135 9.61 1.39 -14.11
CA LEU A 135 10.68 0.50 -14.57
C LEU A 135 11.01 0.75 -16.04
N LYS A 136 10.00 0.90 -16.90
CA LYS A 136 10.19 1.26 -18.32
C LYS A 136 10.79 2.65 -18.51
N THR A 137 10.38 3.63 -17.71
CA THR A 137 10.94 5.00 -17.75
C THR A 137 12.41 5.02 -17.33
N ILE A 138 12.80 4.21 -16.35
CA ILE A 138 14.20 4.00 -15.96
C ILE A 138 14.99 3.31 -17.09
N LEU A 139 14.37 2.39 -17.81
CA LEU A 139 15.00 1.64 -18.90
C LEU A 139 15.03 2.34 -20.25
N LYS A 140 14.35 3.48 -20.41
CA LYS A 140 14.24 4.19 -21.70
C LYS A 140 15.60 4.29 -22.39
N ASP A 141 15.59 4.08 -23.70
CA ASP A 141 16.66 3.53 -24.55
C ASP A 141 18.06 4.12 -24.46
N ASN A 142 18.31 5.13 -23.65
CA ASN A 142 19.64 5.68 -23.48
C ASN A 142 19.81 6.41 -22.14
N LEU A 143 19.23 5.94 -21.03
CA LEU A 143 19.55 6.54 -19.71
C LEU A 143 21.06 6.56 -19.42
N LEU A 144 21.79 5.58 -19.96
CA LEU A 144 23.26 5.51 -19.93
C LEU A 144 23.93 6.61 -20.77
N MET A 145 23.27 7.11 -21.81
CA MET A 145 23.76 8.19 -22.68
C MET A 145 23.13 9.55 -22.38
N MET A 146 22.21 9.62 -21.40
CA MET A 146 21.64 10.87 -20.93
C MET A 146 22.69 11.71 -20.22
N ASP A 147 22.63 13.01 -20.44
CA ASP A 147 23.32 13.96 -19.57
C ASP A 147 22.69 13.97 -18.15
N ASP A 148 23.39 14.60 -17.21
CA ASP A 148 22.96 14.62 -15.81
C ASP A 148 21.60 15.32 -15.61
N LYS A 149 21.26 16.29 -16.46
CA LYS A 149 19.96 16.99 -16.39
C LYS A 149 18.84 16.08 -16.86
N GLN A 150 18.98 15.43 -18.01
CA GLN A 150 17.99 14.50 -18.56
C GLN A 150 17.75 13.33 -17.59
N ARG A 151 18.82 12.81 -16.98
CA ARG A 151 18.73 11.76 -15.95
C ARG A 151 17.98 12.25 -14.71
N TYR A 152 18.31 13.44 -14.23
CA TYR A 152 17.63 14.06 -13.10
C TYR A 152 16.14 14.33 -13.37
N ASP A 153 15.79 14.81 -14.55
CA ASP A 153 14.40 15.07 -14.96
C ASP A 153 13.61 13.76 -15.00
N THR A 154 14.19 12.68 -15.54
CA THR A 154 13.59 11.34 -15.52
C THR A 154 13.36 10.84 -14.09
N ILE A 155 14.36 10.97 -13.21
CA ILE A 155 14.23 10.59 -11.79
C ILE A 155 13.16 11.45 -11.09
N ASN A 156 13.03 12.73 -11.45
CA ASN A 156 11.99 13.60 -10.93
C ASN A 156 10.59 13.10 -11.27
N GLU A 157 10.36 12.72 -12.53
CA GLU A 157 9.06 12.23 -12.98
C GLU A 157 8.65 10.96 -12.23
N VAL A 158 9.60 10.03 -12.03
CA VAL A 158 9.41 8.84 -11.20
C VAL A 158 9.02 9.25 -9.78
N TYR A 159 9.80 10.13 -9.16
CA TYR A 159 9.54 10.63 -7.81
C TYR A 159 8.16 11.26 -7.67
N LEU A 160 7.77 12.15 -8.60
CA LEU A 160 6.47 12.84 -8.56
C LEU A 160 5.30 11.87 -8.73
N SER A 161 5.46 10.86 -9.59
CA SER A 161 4.44 9.83 -9.81
C SER A 161 4.21 8.98 -8.56
N VAL A 162 5.29 8.50 -7.94
CA VAL A 162 5.22 7.77 -6.66
C VAL A 162 4.67 8.65 -5.55
N ARG A 163 5.12 9.92 -5.46
CA ARG A 163 4.65 10.87 -4.44
C ARG A 163 3.15 11.11 -4.53
N ARG A 164 2.61 11.29 -5.73
CA ARG A 164 1.16 11.47 -5.93
C ARG A 164 0.40 10.24 -5.43
N HIS A 165 0.86 9.05 -5.81
CA HIS A 165 0.23 7.79 -5.42
C HIS A 165 0.29 7.55 -3.90
N TYR A 166 1.48 7.75 -3.30
CA TYR A 166 1.68 7.73 -1.85
C TYR A 166 0.73 8.70 -1.13
N GLY A 167 0.56 9.92 -1.66
CA GLY A 167 -0.36 10.92 -1.12
C GLY A 167 -1.82 10.43 -1.07
N THR A 168 -2.30 9.79 -2.13
CA THR A 168 -3.66 9.22 -2.19
C THR A 168 -3.87 8.15 -1.12
N ILE A 169 -2.91 7.24 -0.98
CA ILE A 169 -2.97 6.14 0.00
C ILE A 169 -2.97 6.69 1.43
N CYS A 170 -2.06 7.63 1.73
CA CYS A 170 -2.00 8.27 3.03
C CYS A 170 -3.27 9.06 3.35
N TYR A 171 -3.83 9.79 2.37
CA TYR A 171 -5.06 10.53 2.56
C TYR A 171 -6.22 9.61 2.94
N LEU A 172 -6.41 8.52 2.20
CA LEU A 172 -7.47 7.55 2.50
C LEU A 172 -7.28 6.93 3.90
N TYR A 173 -6.07 6.44 4.19
CA TYR A 173 -5.77 5.83 5.48
C TYR A 173 -6.01 6.79 6.64
N ASN A 174 -5.50 8.02 6.56
CA ASN A 174 -5.65 9.01 7.63
C ASN A 174 -7.11 9.42 7.83
N LYS A 175 -7.90 9.49 6.75
CA LYS A 175 -9.33 9.80 6.83
C LYS A 175 -10.10 8.70 7.57
N LEU A 176 -9.77 7.44 7.32
CA LEU A 176 -10.38 6.30 8.00
C LEU A 176 -9.90 6.19 9.45
N LEU A 177 -8.62 6.41 9.72
CA LEU A 177 -8.09 6.48 11.08
C LEU A 177 -8.78 7.57 11.89
N TYR A 178 -9.03 8.74 11.29
CA TYR A 178 -9.79 9.82 11.93
C TYR A 178 -11.24 9.42 12.21
N ALA A 179 -11.89 8.70 11.29
CA ALA A 179 -13.24 8.18 11.53
C ALA A 179 -13.27 7.15 12.68
N SER A 180 -12.26 6.27 12.75
CA SER A 180 -12.07 5.34 13.86
C SER A 180 -11.88 6.09 15.20
N TYR A 181 -11.02 7.10 15.22
CA TYR A 181 -10.82 7.99 16.37
C TYR A 181 -12.16 8.62 16.84
N LEU A 182 -12.95 9.16 15.91
CA LEU A 182 -14.22 9.80 16.24
C LEU A 182 -15.22 8.80 16.86
N ARG A 183 -15.28 7.58 16.33
CA ARG A 183 -16.13 6.51 16.89
C ARG A 183 -15.66 6.05 18.26
N SER A 184 -14.35 5.96 18.47
CA SER A 184 -13.76 5.71 19.78
C SER A 184 -14.06 6.84 20.77
N TYR A 185 -14.08 8.09 20.32
CA TYR A 185 -14.51 9.23 21.12
C TYR A 185 -15.99 9.11 21.53
N GLU A 186 -16.88 8.86 20.57
CA GLU A 186 -18.33 8.74 20.79
C GLU A 186 -18.69 7.57 21.71
N SER A 187 -17.95 6.47 21.62
CA SER A 187 -18.10 5.28 22.48
C SER A 187 -17.37 5.38 23.82
N LYS A 188 -16.69 6.50 24.11
CA LYS A 188 -15.88 6.72 25.32
C LYS A 188 -14.71 5.73 25.49
N ASN A 189 -14.14 5.25 24.39
CA ASN A 189 -13.01 4.32 24.36
C ASN A 189 -11.73 4.94 23.75
N LEU A 190 -11.43 6.21 24.04
CA LEU A 190 -10.24 6.89 23.52
C LEU A 190 -8.93 6.27 24.00
N GLU A 191 -8.90 5.77 25.24
CA GLU A 191 -7.71 5.14 25.81
C GLU A 191 -7.37 3.84 25.07
N GLY A 192 -8.39 3.02 24.78
CA GLY A 192 -8.24 1.81 23.97
C GLY A 192 -7.71 2.13 22.57
N PHE A 193 -8.26 3.16 21.92
CA PHE A 193 -7.74 3.63 20.62
C PHE A 193 -6.27 4.04 20.70
N ALA A 194 -5.89 4.86 21.69
CA ALA A 194 -4.53 5.37 21.84
C ALA A 194 -3.52 4.25 22.12
N MET A 195 -3.92 3.26 22.95
CA MET A 195 -3.12 2.07 23.22
C MET A 195 -2.97 1.20 21.97
N TYR A 196 -4.07 0.93 21.25
CA TYR A 196 -4.09 0.07 20.08
C TYR A 196 -3.20 0.62 18.94
N TYR A 197 -3.26 1.93 18.70
CA TYR A 197 -2.40 2.60 17.72
C TYR A 197 -1.02 3.00 18.27
N SER A 198 -0.67 2.53 19.48
CA SER A 198 0.65 2.73 20.08
C SER A 198 1.10 4.21 20.09
N LEU A 199 0.16 5.15 20.32
CA LEU A 199 0.46 6.59 20.34
C LEU A 199 1.33 7.01 21.56
N TYR A 200 1.68 6.06 22.42
CA TYR A 200 2.53 6.24 23.59
C TYR A 200 3.95 5.67 23.42
N LYS A 201 4.37 5.30 22.21
CA LYS A 201 5.73 4.84 21.93
C LYS A 201 6.69 5.99 21.61
#